data_AF-A0A1Q5S3J9-F1
#
_entry.id   AF-A0A1Q5S3J9-F1
#
_cell.length_a   1.000
_cell.length_b   1.000
_cell.length_c   1.000
_cell.angle_alpha   90.00
_cell.angle_beta   90.00
_cell.angle_gamma   90.00
#
_symmetry.space_group_name_H-M   'P 1'
#
loop_
_entity.id
_entity.type
_entity.pdbx_description
1 polymer ?
#
loop_
_entity_poly.entity_id
_entity_poly.type
_entity_poly.pdbx_seq_one_letter_code
_entity_poly.pdbx_strand_id
1 'polypeptide(L)'
;MLAFIAQRLAKAVVVLLAIVVLNFMLIRMAPGDPAMVMAGEAGASDQIFVTQLREKFGLDQPLPVQLYRYVKGIVTLDLGFSFRQQMPVAKLIAERLPATLLLTVTAFVISLLLGVLFGTLAARFAGTWADTAITIVALIFYATPLFWVALMAILLFSVAMDWLPSFGYETVGANYTGLAHVLDVGAHLILPATTMGLFFMATYARMTRASMLEVKRHDFVKTARAKGLRDAVIQRRHVLRNALLPVVTLAGLQAGTLVGGAVLTETVFAWPGIGRLMYEALLQRDYNLLLGVFVVCSAMVLAFNLITDLIYRAVDPRIEFAS
;
A
#
# COMPACT_ATOMS: atom_id res chain seq x y z
N MET A 1 2.65 -17.30 21.47
CA MET A 1 1.96 -16.37 20.53
C MET A 1 1.73 -15.00 21.14
N LEU A 2 1.12 -14.91 22.33
CA LEU A 2 0.88 -13.62 23.01
C LEU A 2 2.14 -12.79 23.24
N ALA A 3 3.22 -13.38 23.75
CA ALA A 3 4.50 -12.66 23.96
C ALA A 3 5.10 -12.09 22.65
N PHE A 4 4.98 -12.83 21.55
CA PHE A 4 5.45 -12.38 20.24
C PHE A 4 4.63 -11.21 19.71
N ILE A 5 3.29 -11.31 19.79
CA ILE A 5 2.38 -10.23 19.40
C ILE A 5 2.64 -9.00 20.26
N ALA A 6 2.79 -9.16 21.57
CA ALA A 6 3.09 -8.07 22.50
C ALA A 6 4.42 -7.39 22.17
N GLN A 7 5.48 -8.16 21.87
CA GLN A 7 6.79 -7.60 21.50
C GLN A 7 6.73 -6.84 20.17
N ARG A 8 6.02 -7.37 19.17
CA ARG A 8 5.81 -6.68 17.87
C ARG A 8 4.96 -5.43 18.04
N LEU A 9 3.91 -5.48 18.84
CA LEU A 9 3.05 -4.34 19.13
C LEU A 9 3.83 -3.25 19.89
N ALA A 10 4.65 -3.63 20.86
CA ALA A 10 5.53 -2.68 21.57
C ALA A 10 6.51 -2.00 20.60
N LYS A 11 7.17 -2.75 19.71
CA LYS A 11 8.04 -2.20 18.66
C LYS A 11 7.25 -1.26 17.73
N ALA A 12 6.05 -1.66 17.29
CA ALA A 12 5.19 -0.85 16.44
C ALA A 12 4.78 0.47 17.13
N VAL A 13 4.42 0.43 18.42
CA VAL A 13 4.09 1.63 19.21
C VAL A 13 5.29 2.55 19.33
N VAL A 14 6.49 2.02 19.60
CA VAL A 14 7.72 2.84 19.67
C VAL A 14 8.02 3.49 18.32
N VAL A 15 7.90 2.75 17.22
CA VAL A 15 8.10 3.28 15.86
C VAL A 15 7.06 4.35 15.53
N LEU A 16 5.79 4.09 15.84
CA LEU A 16 4.71 5.06 15.59
C LEU A 16 4.91 6.33 16.43
N LEU A 17 5.30 6.20 17.70
CA LEU A 17 5.63 7.34 18.54
C LEU A 17 6.81 8.15 17.98
N ALA A 18 7.86 7.47 17.51
CA ALA A 18 8.98 8.15 16.85
C ALA A 18 8.52 8.92 15.60
N ILE A 19 7.65 8.34 14.77
CA ILE A 19 7.07 9.01 13.61
C ILE A 19 6.22 10.21 14.03
N VAL A 20 5.40 10.09 15.07
CA VAL A 20 4.59 11.18 15.61
C VAL A 20 5.46 12.35 16.09
N VAL A 21 6.53 12.04 16.83
CA VAL A 21 7.48 13.06 17.32
C VAL A 21 8.21 13.72 16.14
N LEU A 22 8.70 12.93 15.17
CA LEU A 22 9.37 13.45 13.98
C LEU A 22 8.44 14.35 13.16
N ASN A 23 7.21 13.91 12.90
CA ASN A 23 6.20 14.67 12.20
C ASN A 23 5.91 16.02 12.88
N PHE A 24 5.78 16.01 14.21
CA PHE A 24 5.60 17.22 15.01
C PHE A 24 6.79 18.18 14.90
N MET A 25 8.02 17.66 14.96
CA MET A 25 9.22 18.47 14.86
C MET A 25 9.40 19.05 13.45
N LEU A 26 9.11 18.27 12.41
CA LEU A 26 9.20 18.70 11.01
C LEU A 26 8.39 19.96 10.73
N ILE A 27 7.16 20.05 11.27
CA ILE A 27 6.33 21.25 11.09
C ILE A 27 6.88 22.45 11.85
N ARG A 28 7.41 22.25 13.06
CA ARG A 28 7.98 23.37 13.82
C ARG A 28 9.28 23.90 13.26
N MET A 29 10.00 23.05 12.53
CA MET A 29 11.19 23.44 11.79
C MET A 29 10.86 24.07 10.45
N ALA A 30 9.65 23.87 9.93
CA ALA A 30 9.22 24.50 8.69
C ALA A 30 9.11 26.03 8.87
N PRO A 31 9.52 26.84 7.89
CA PRO A 31 9.45 28.29 7.99
C PRO A 31 7.99 28.77 7.98
N GLY A 32 7.62 29.54 9.00
CA GLY A 32 6.28 30.13 9.16
C GLY A 32 5.68 29.83 10.53
N ASP A 33 4.90 30.78 11.07
CA ASP A 33 4.15 30.55 12.30
C ASP A 33 2.94 29.64 12.01
N PRO A 34 2.77 28.48 12.69
CA PRO A 34 1.64 27.58 12.45
C PRO A 34 0.27 28.28 12.56
N ALA A 35 0.13 29.27 13.44
CA ALA A 35 -1.12 30.02 13.56
C ALA A 35 -1.41 30.89 12.33
N MET A 36 -0.37 31.52 11.76
CA MET A 36 -0.46 32.29 10.52
C MET A 36 -0.78 31.40 9.32
N VAL A 37 -0.21 30.20 9.27
CA VAL A 37 -0.45 29.22 8.20
C VAL A 37 -1.91 28.74 8.24
N MET A 38 -2.39 28.33 9.41
CA MET A 38 -3.80 27.90 9.57
C MET A 38 -4.79 29.04 9.27
N ALA A 39 -4.46 30.28 9.64
CA ALA A 39 -5.27 31.45 9.28
C ALA A 39 -5.32 31.67 7.76
N GLY A 40 -4.15 31.59 7.10
CA GLY A 40 -4.05 31.66 5.64
C GLY A 40 -4.80 30.54 4.92
N GLU A 41 -4.78 29.32 5.45
CA GLU A 41 -5.57 28.19 4.94
C GLU A 41 -7.07 28.46 5.02
N ALA A 42 -7.53 29.10 6.10
CA ALA A 42 -8.92 29.51 6.30
C ALA A 42 -9.33 30.75 5.47
N GLY A 43 -8.39 31.33 4.70
CA GLY A 43 -8.63 32.56 3.94
C GLY A 43 -8.73 33.82 4.81
N ALA A 44 -8.29 33.75 6.06
CA ALA A 44 -8.32 34.85 7.02
C ALA A 44 -6.91 35.42 7.23
N SER A 45 -6.75 36.72 7.06
CA SER A 45 -5.51 37.46 7.36
C SER A 45 -5.63 38.34 8.60
N ASP A 46 -6.76 38.26 9.32
CA ASP A 46 -7.00 39.05 10.51
C ASP A 46 -6.10 38.56 11.67
N GLN A 47 -5.34 39.50 12.24
CA GLN A 47 -4.46 39.26 13.38
C GLN A 47 -5.22 38.76 14.62
N ILE A 48 -6.50 39.15 14.77
CA ILE A 48 -7.36 38.68 15.85
C ILE A 48 -7.63 37.18 15.68
N PHE A 49 -7.96 36.75 14.47
CA PHE A 49 -8.20 35.34 14.16
C PHE A 49 -6.94 34.48 14.37
N VAL A 50 -5.77 34.97 13.93
CA VAL A 50 -4.48 34.30 14.17
C VAL A 50 -4.23 34.10 15.66
N THR A 51 -4.53 35.11 16.48
CA THR A 51 -4.29 35.06 17.92
C THR A 51 -5.26 34.08 18.61
N GLN A 52 -6.54 34.08 18.20
CA GLN A 52 -7.53 33.10 18.65
C GLN A 52 -7.12 31.67 18.27
N LEU A 53 -6.59 31.45 17.06
CA LEU A 53 -6.06 30.16 16.65
C LEU A 53 -4.86 29.75 17.51
N ARG A 54 -3.95 30.69 17.78
CA ARG A 54 -2.77 30.44 18.60
C ARG A 54 -3.16 29.94 20.00
N GLU A 55 -4.12 30.60 20.66
CA GLU A 55 -4.63 30.19 21.97
C GLU A 55 -5.41 28.87 21.89
N LYS A 56 -6.33 28.73 20.92
CA LYS A 56 -7.19 27.55 20.77
C LYS A 56 -6.39 26.27 20.54
N PHE A 57 -5.32 26.32 19.75
CA PHE A 57 -4.44 25.18 19.50
C PHE A 57 -3.27 25.08 20.49
N GLY A 58 -3.18 26.00 21.47
CA GLY A 58 -2.12 26.00 22.48
C GLY A 58 -0.73 26.23 21.89
N LEU A 59 -0.64 26.95 20.77
CA LEU A 59 0.60 27.23 20.05
C LEU A 59 1.50 28.22 20.82
N ASP A 60 0.93 28.91 21.82
CA ASP A 60 1.59 29.78 22.81
C ASP A 60 2.34 29.01 23.91
N GLN A 61 2.11 27.70 24.05
CA GLN A 61 2.66 26.90 25.15
C GLN A 61 4.08 26.40 24.88
N PRO A 62 4.84 25.98 25.91
CA PRO A 62 6.15 25.37 25.70
C PRO A 62 6.07 24.12 24.80
N LEU A 63 7.09 23.90 23.96
CA LEU A 63 7.14 22.79 23.01
C LEU A 63 6.79 21.41 23.61
N PRO A 64 7.27 21.04 24.82
CA PRO A 64 6.92 19.76 25.41
C PRO A 64 5.42 19.61 25.70
N VAL A 65 4.74 20.69 26.09
CA VAL A 65 3.30 20.68 26.37
C VAL A 65 2.52 20.53 25.06
N GLN A 66 2.96 21.21 24.00
CA GLN A 66 2.35 21.07 22.68
C GLN A 66 2.53 19.65 22.13
N LEU A 67 3.69 19.03 22.34
CA LEU A 67 3.93 17.63 21.94
C LEU A 67 3.02 16.68 22.72
N TYR A 68 2.90 16.87 24.04
CA TYR A 68 2.00 16.07 24.86
C TYR A 68 0.55 16.17 24.39
N ARG A 69 0.06 17.38 24.10
CA ARG A 69 -1.29 17.60 23.56
C ARG A 69 -1.48 16.90 22.21
N TYR A 70 -0.50 17.00 21.32
CA TYR A 70 -0.54 16.35 20.00
C TYR A 70 -0.59 14.82 20.12
N VAL A 71 0.30 14.23 20.93
CA VAL A 71 0.30 12.79 21.20
C VAL A 71 -1.02 12.34 21.84
N LYS A 72 -1.54 13.11 22.81
CA LYS A 72 -2.83 12.83 23.45
C LYS A 72 -3.97 12.83 22.43
N GLY A 73 -4.01 13.83 21.54
CA GLY A 73 -4.98 13.93 20.45
C GLY A 73 -4.99 12.67 19.58
N ILE A 74 -3.82 12.26 19.12
CA ILE A 74 -3.65 11.03 18.30
C ILE A 74 -4.17 9.79 19.03
N VAL A 75 -3.84 9.63 20.32
CA VAL A 75 -4.32 8.50 21.12
C VAL A 75 -5.84 8.51 21.28
N THR A 76 -6.47 9.69 21.34
CA THR A 76 -7.92 9.86 21.35
C THR A 76 -8.57 9.88 19.95
N LEU A 77 -7.81 9.57 18.89
CA LEU A 77 -8.23 9.64 17.49
C LEU A 77 -8.65 11.05 17.00
N ASP A 78 -8.25 12.08 17.72
CA ASP A 78 -8.34 13.47 17.30
C ASP A 78 -7.07 13.85 16.53
N LEU A 79 -7.16 13.76 15.20
CA LEU A 79 -6.08 14.14 14.28
C LEU A 79 -6.11 15.63 13.92
N GLY A 80 -6.97 16.42 14.57
CA GLY A 80 -7.16 17.83 14.30
C GLY A 80 -8.16 18.12 13.19
N PHE A 81 -8.09 19.36 12.69
CA PHE A 81 -9.06 19.94 11.77
C PHE A 81 -8.37 20.49 10.52
N SER A 82 -8.91 20.16 9.35
CA SER A 82 -8.49 20.75 8.08
C SER A 82 -9.31 22.01 7.83
N PHE A 83 -8.65 23.16 7.79
CA PHE A 83 -9.30 24.44 7.48
C PHE A 83 -9.64 24.57 6.01
N ARG A 84 -8.85 23.95 5.12
CA ARG A 84 -9.10 23.90 3.67
C ARG A 84 -10.37 23.13 3.34
N GLN A 85 -10.53 21.94 3.93
CA GLN A 85 -11.67 21.06 3.68
C GLN A 85 -12.84 21.30 4.63
N GLN A 86 -12.67 22.17 5.62
CA GLN A 86 -13.65 22.49 6.67
C GLN A 86 -14.21 21.24 7.37
N MET A 87 -13.36 20.22 7.59
CA MET A 87 -13.77 18.93 8.13
C MET A 87 -12.70 18.37 9.07
N PRO A 88 -13.10 17.58 10.10
CA PRO A 88 -12.13 16.85 10.93
C PRO A 88 -11.26 15.92 10.09
N VAL A 89 -9.96 15.93 10.34
CA VAL A 89 -8.96 15.14 9.59
C VAL A 89 -9.25 13.65 9.69
N ALA A 90 -9.64 13.17 10.87
CA ALA A 90 -10.01 11.77 11.07
C ALA A 90 -11.17 11.32 10.17
N LYS A 91 -12.17 12.19 9.95
CA LYS A 91 -13.32 11.90 9.07
C LYS A 91 -12.90 11.86 7.60
N LEU A 92 -12.10 12.84 7.14
CA LEU A 92 -11.53 12.84 5.80
C LEU A 92 -10.77 11.55 5.50
N ILE A 93 -9.91 11.12 6.43
CA ILE A 93 -9.12 9.90 6.24
C ILE A 93 -10.02 8.66 6.25
N ALA A 94 -10.99 8.59 7.17
CA ALA A 94 -11.93 7.46 7.25
C ALA A 94 -12.75 7.28 5.97
N GLU A 95 -13.12 8.37 5.28
CA GLU A 95 -13.84 8.32 3.99
C GLU A 95 -12.96 7.83 2.83
N ARG A 96 -11.63 8.04 2.89
CA ARG A 96 -10.69 7.65 1.82
C ARG A 96 -10.04 6.29 2.05
N LEU A 97 -9.93 5.84 3.30
CA LEU A 97 -9.27 4.59 3.68
C LEU A 97 -9.81 3.35 2.96
N PRO A 98 -11.14 3.14 2.82
CA PRO A 98 -11.67 1.96 2.14
C PRO A 98 -11.23 1.87 0.68
N ALA A 99 -11.15 3.00 -0.02
CA ALA A 99 -10.73 3.06 -1.41
C ALA A 99 -9.26 2.63 -1.57
N THR A 100 -8.36 3.14 -0.73
CA THR A 100 -6.94 2.72 -0.73
C THR A 100 -6.79 1.24 -0.40
N LEU A 101 -7.51 0.74 0.61
CA LEU A 101 -7.46 -0.68 0.97
C LEU A 101 -7.96 -1.58 -0.17
N LEU A 102 -9.08 -1.21 -0.81
CA LEU A 102 -9.62 -1.94 -1.95
C LEU A 102 -8.59 -2.03 -3.09
N LEU A 103 -7.97 -0.89 -3.44
CA LEU A 103 -6.94 -0.83 -4.48
C LEU A 103 -5.71 -1.66 -4.12
N THR A 104 -5.12 -1.42 -2.96
CA THR A 104 -3.86 -2.06 -2.55
C THR A 104 -3.99 -3.56 -2.34
N VAL A 105 -5.08 -4.03 -1.72
CA VAL A 105 -5.34 -5.46 -1.53
C VAL A 105 -5.59 -6.14 -2.87
N THR A 106 -6.37 -5.52 -3.77
CA THR A 106 -6.64 -6.09 -5.09
C THR A 106 -5.35 -6.16 -5.92
N ALA A 107 -4.55 -5.10 -5.94
CA ALA A 107 -3.25 -5.09 -6.61
C ALA A 107 -2.30 -6.14 -6.02
N PHE A 108 -2.28 -6.31 -4.70
CA PHE A 108 -1.49 -7.35 -4.03
C PHE A 108 -1.90 -8.75 -4.48
N VAL A 109 -3.20 -9.04 -4.47
CA VAL A 109 -3.74 -10.35 -4.90
C VAL A 109 -3.41 -10.60 -6.37
N ILE A 110 -3.61 -9.62 -7.25
CA ILE A 110 -3.24 -9.73 -8.67
C ILE A 110 -1.75 -10.02 -8.82
N SER A 111 -0.90 -9.26 -8.12
CA SER A 111 0.55 -9.42 -8.20
C SER A 111 1.02 -10.79 -7.76
N LEU A 112 0.45 -11.34 -6.68
CA LEU A 112 0.75 -12.67 -6.17
C LEU A 112 0.25 -13.76 -7.10
N LEU A 113 -1.01 -13.70 -7.53
CA LEU A 113 -1.60 -14.73 -8.40
C LEU A 113 -0.87 -14.80 -9.73
N LEU A 114 -0.70 -13.64 -10.40
CA LEU A 114 0.01 -13.59 -11.67
C LEU A 114 1.49 -13.90 -11.50
N GLY A 115 2.11 -13.44 -10.41
CA GLY A 115 3.52 -13.69 -10.13
C GLY A 115 3.80 -15.19 -9.95
N VAL A 116 3.01 -15.86 -9.10
CA VAL A 116 3.13 -17.31 -8.92
C VAL A 116 2.81 -18.05 -10.22
N LEU A 117 1.75 -17.65 -10.94
CA LEU A 117 1.39 -18.27 -12.21
C LEU A 117 2.51 -18.15 -13.25
N PHE A 118 2.96 -16.95 -13.56
CA PHE A 118 4.00 -16.74 -14.57
C PHE A 118 5.36 -17.28 -14.13
N GLY A 119 5.70 -17.19 -12.84
CA GLY A 119 6.90 -17.81 -12.29
C GLY A 119 6.88 -19.34 -12.39
N THR A 120 5.73 -19.98 -12.14
CA THR A 120 5.58 -21.43 -12.32
C THR A 120 5.69 -21.86 -13.79
N LEU A 121 5.07 -21.09 -14.70
CA LEU A 121 5.15 -21.34 -16.14
C LEU A 121 6.59 -21.19 -16.64
N ALA A 122 7.27 -20.10 -16.26
CA ALA A 122 8.67 -19.87 -16.61
C ALA A 122 9.59 -20.96 -16.07
N ALA A 123 9.39 -21.40 -14.82
CA ALA A 123 10.16 -22.51 -14.26
C ALA A 123 9.87 -23.86 -14.95
N ARG A 124 8.62 -24.11 -15.34
CA ARG A 124 8.22 -25.32 -16.06
C ARG A 124 8.90 -25.41 -17.43
N PHE A 125 8.95 -24.29 -18.15
CA PHE A 125 9.50 -24.20 -19.50
C PHE A 125 10.91 -23.59 -19.53
N ALA A 126 11.66 -23.76 -18.45
CA ALA A 126 12.96 -23.11 -18.27
C ALA A 126 13.93 -23.41 -19.41
N GLY A 127 14.57 -22.38 -19.94
CA GLY A 127 15.50 -22.48 -21.08
C GLY A 127 14.84 -22.54 -22.45
N THR A 128 13.50 -22.49 -22.54
CA THR A 128 12.77 -22.37 -23.81
C THR A 128 12.38 -20.91 -24.09
N TRP A 129 11.88 -20.62 -25.30
CA TRP A 129 11.40 -19.29 -25.66
C TRP A 129 10.28 -18.77 -24.76
N ALA A 130 9.43 -19.65 -24.20
CA ALA A 130 8.33 -19.25 -23.33
C ALA A 130 8.83 -18.66 -22.00
N ASP A 131 9.90 -19.24 -21.44
CA ASP A 131 10.59 -18.70 -20.26
C ASP A 131 11.20 -17.31 -20.54
N THR A 132 11.87 -17.18 -21.69
CA THR A 132 12.42 -15.90 -22.15
C THR A 132 11.33 -14.85 -22.33
N ALA A 133 10.21 -15.20 -22.98
CA ALA A 133 9.09 -14.28 -23.20
C ALA A 133 8.47 -13.80 -21.88
N ILE A 134 8.19 -14.70 -20.94
CA ILE A 134 7.67 -14.35 -19.62
C ILE A 134 8.63 -13.42 -18.88
N THR A 135 9.93 -13.74 -18.91
CA THR A 135 10.97 -12.95 -18.24
C THR A 135 11.10 -11.55 -18.83
N ILE A 136 11.03 -11.42 -20.16
CA ILE A 136 11.06 -10.13 -20.86
C ILE A 136 9.82 -9.31 -20.49
N VAL A 137 8.62 -9.88 -20.57
CA VAL A 137 7.38 -9.17 -20.23
C VAL A 137 7.41 -8.70 -18.77
N ALA A 138 7.83 -9.55 -17.84
CA ALA A 138 8.01 -9.18 -16.44
C ALA A 138 9.05 -8.04 -16.28
N LEU A 139 10.17 -8.10 -17.02
CA LEU A 139 11.20 -7.07 -16.97
C LEU A 139 10.70 -5.71 -17.50
N ILE A 140 9.87 -5.71 -18.55
CA ILE A 140 9.26 -4.48 -19.09
C ILE A 140 8.44 -3.80 -17.98
N PHE A 141 7.49 -4.50 -17.37
CA PHE A 141 6.66 -3.90 -16.31
C PHE A 141 7.45 -3.47 -15.08
N TYR A 142 8.53 -4.18 -14.75
CA TYR A 142 9.40 -3.81 -13.63
C TYR A 142 10.27 -2.58 -13.92
N ALA A 143 10.80 -2.46 -15.14
CA ALA A 143 11.72 -1.39 -15.52
C ALA A 143 11.00 -0.11 -15.94
N THR A 144 9.75 -0.22 -16.41
CA THR A 144 8.96 0.94 -16.82
C THR A 144 8.39 1.68 -15.61
N PRO A 145 8.49 3.02 -15.57
CA PRO A 145 7.86 3.81 -14.50
C PRO A 145 6.35 3.55 -14.39
N LEU A 146 5.87 3.33 -13.16
CA LEU A 146 4.47 2.95 -12.90
C LEU A 146 3.46 3.95 -13.47
N PHE A 147 3.72 5.25 -13.35
CA PHE A 147 2.84 6.29 -13.89
C PHE A 147 2.72 6.21 -15.42
N TRP A 148 3.80 5.83 -16.11
CA TRP A 148 3.79 5.71 -17.56
C TRP A 148 2.97 4.51 -18.00
N VAL A 149 3.13 3.36 -17.32
CA VAL A 149 2.28 2.18 -17.55
C VAL A 149 0.81 2.53 -17.33
N ALA A 150 0.49 3.27 -16.27
CA ALA A 150 -0.87 3.74 -15.99
C ALA A 150 -1.44 4.58 -17.14
N LEU A 151 -0.70 5.59 -17.59
CA LEU A 151 -1.12 6.46 -18.70
C LEU A 151 -1.31 5.67 -20.00
N MET A 152 -0.41 4.74 -20.32
CA MET A 152 -0.56 3.90 -21.51
C MET A 152 -1.74 2.95 -21.40
N ALA A 153 -2.01 2.40 -20.21
CA ALA A 153 -3.18 1.57 -19.97
C ALA A 153 -4.47 2.36 -20.19
N ILE A 154 -4.54 3.60 -19.73
CA ILE A 154 -5.69 4.51 -19.99
C ILE A 154 -5.84 4.76 -21.49
N LEU A 155 -4.77 5.13 -22.20
CA LEU A 155 -4.84 5.39 -23.64
C LEU A 155 -5.31 4.16 -24.43
N LEU A 156 -4.82 2.98 -24.06
CA LEU A 156 -5.13 1.75 -24.78
C LEU A 156 -6.54 1.24 -24.46
N PHE A 157 -6.88 1.08 -23.18
CA PHE A 157 -8.12 0.42 -22.76
C PHE A 157 -9.31 1.36 -22.62
N SER A 158 -9.08 2.63 -22.31
CA SER A 158 -10.16 3.62 -22.16
C SER A 158 -10.34 4.46 -23.42
N VAL A 159 -9.26 4.98 -24.01
CA VAL A 159 -9.37 5.93 -25.13
C VAL A 159 -9.47 5.23 -26.48
N ALA A 160 -8.58 4.28 -26.76
CA ALA A 160 -8.56 3.60 -28.06
C ALA A 160 -9.63 2.50 -28.18
N MET A 161 -9.87 1.74 -27.10
CA MET A 161 -10.79 0.60 -27.12
C MET A 161 -12.15 0.87 -26.48
N ASP A 162 -12.28 1.91 -25.64
CA ASP A 162 -13.52 2.23 -24.90
C ASP A 162 -14.05 1.04 -24.06
N TRP A 163 -13.15 0.23 -23.51
CA TRP A 163 -13.50 -0.97 -22.74
C TRP A 163 -13.66 -0.69 -21.25
N LEU A 164 -12.86 0.23 -20.71
CA LEU A 164 -12.76 0.47 -19.27
C LEU A 164 -12.77 1.96 -18.96
N PRO A 165 -13.36 2.37 -17.82
CA PRO A 165 -13.29 3.75 -17.36
C PRO A 165 -11.84 4.22 -17.17
N SER A 166 -11.57 5.48 -17.51
CA SER A 166 -10.23 6.06 -17.44
C SER A 166 -9.86 6.57 -16.04
N PHE A 167 -10.83 7.09 -15.29
CA PHE A 167 -10.61 7.76 -14.02
C PHE A 167 -11.79 7.57 -13.07
N GLY A 168 -11.55 7.77 -11.76
CA GLY A 168 -12.59 7.81 -10.74
C GLY A 168 -12.84 6.48 -10.03
N TYR A 169 -13.81 6.48 -9.12
CA TYR A 169 -14.21 5.32 -8.32
C TYR A 169 -15.48 4.64 -8.85
N GLU A 170 -16.37 5.45 -9.41
CA GLU A 170 -17.67 5.06 -9.94
C GLU A 170 -18.12 6.06 -11.00
N THR A 171 -19.07 5.67 -11.83
CA THR A 171 -19.67 6.51 -12.88
C THR A 171 -20.53 7.60 -12.25
N VAL A 172 -20.08 8.85 -12.37
CA VAL A 172 -20.80 10.02 -11.84
C VAL A 172 -22.17 10.16 -12.51
N GLY A 173 -23.22 10.29 -11.70
CA GLY A 173 -24.60 10.52 -12.17
C GLY A 173 -25.38 9.24 -12.53
N ALA A 174 -24.74 8.07 -12.52
CA ALA A 174 -25.45 6.80 -12.77
C ALA A 174 -26.30 6.35 -11.57
N ASN A 175 -25.93 6.74 -10.35
CA ASN A 175 -26.62 6.40 -9.09
C ASN A 175 -26.91 4.90 -8.95
N TYR A 176 -25.97 4.05 -9.39
CA TYR A 176 -26.11 2.61 -9.26
C TYR A 176 -26.19 2.20 -7.79
N THR A 177 -26.98 1.17 -7.50
CA THR A 177 -27.11 0.60 -6.16
C THR A 177 -27.01 -0.93 -6.21
N GLY A 178 -26.64 -1.55 -5.09
CA GLY A 178 -26.49 -3.00 -4.98
C GLY A 178 -25.40 -3.57 -5.90
N LEU A 179 -25.71 -4.63 -6.64
CA LEU A 179 -24.76 -5.31 -7.52
C LEU A 179 -24.26 -4.43 -8.67
N ALA A 180 -25.10 -3.51 -9.17
CA ALA A 180 -24.71 -2.61 -10.24
C ALA A 180 -23.56 -1.68 -9.81
N HIS A 181 -23.63 -1.16 -8.58
CA HIS A 181 -22.56 -0.34 -8.02
C HIS A 181 -21.26 -1.14 -7.85
N VAL A 182 -21.34 -2.39 -7.38
CA VAL A 182 -20.16 -3.25 -7.23
C VAL A 182 -19.48 -3.54 -8.57
N LEU A 183 -20.25 -3.77 -9.63
CA LEU A 183 -19.71 -3.99 -10.98
C LEU A 183 -19.08 -2.72 -11.54
N ASP A 184 -19.70 -1.57 -11.32
CA ASP A 184 -19.18 -0.27 -11.75
C ASP A 184 -17.85 0.07 -11.05
N VAL A 185 -17.80 -0.06 -9.71
CA VAL A 185 -16.55 0.09 -8.95
C VAL A 185 -15.50 -0.92 -9.41
N GLY A 186 -15.92 -2.17 -9.69
CA GLY A 186 -15.06 -3.20 -10.25
C GLY A 186 -14.43 -2.79 -11.59
N ALA A 187 -15.22 -2.21 -12.50
CA ALA A 187 -14.72 -1.72 -13.79
C ALA A 187 -13.68 -0.59 -13.62
N HIS A 188 -13.93 0.35 -12.72
CA HIS A 188 -13.00 1.43 -12.38
C HIS A 188 -11.73 0.92 -11.68
N LEU A 189 -11.81 -0.19 -10.97
CA LEU A 189 -10.69 -0.79 -10.23
C LEU A 189 -9.72 -1.58 -11.12
N ILE A 190 -10.16 -2.10 -12.27
CA ILE A 190 -9.34 -2.99 -13.11
C ILE A 190 -8.03 -2.32 -13.53
N LEU A 191 -8.07 -1.14 -14.14
CA LEU A 191 -6.85 -0.48 -14.64
C LEU A 191 -5.89 -0.07 -13.51
N PRO A 192 -6.34 0.61 -12.44
CA PRO A 192 -5.49 0.91 -11.28
C PRO A 192 -4.85 -0.33 -10.67
N ALA A 193 -5.65 -1.36 -10.37
CA ALA A 193 -5.19 -2.54 -9.64
C ALA A 193 -4.28 -3.43 -10.50
N THR A 194 -4.57 -3.57 -11.79
CA THR A 194 -3.71 -4.33 -12.71
C THR A 194 -2.39 -3.61 -12.97
N THR A 195 -2.41 -2.29 -13.17
CA THR A 195 -1.18 -1.51 -13.37
C THR A 195 -0.23 -1.65 -12.19
N MET A 196 -0.74 -1.44 -10.98
CA MET A 196 0.02 -1.61 -9.75
C MET A 196 0.42 -3.08 -9.54
N GLY A 197 -0.49 -4.02 -9.77
CA GLY A 197 -0.25 -5.44 -9.60
C GLY A 197 0.81 -6.01 -10.56
N LEU A 198 0.84 -5.55 -11.82
CA LEU A 198 1.80 -6.00 -12.84
C LEU A 198 3.23 -5.57 -12.52
N PHE A 199 3.40 -4.40 -11.89
CA PHE A 199 4.71 -3.95 -11.41
C PHE A 199 5.30 -4.92 -10.37
N PHE A 200 4.52 -5.27 -9.34
CA PHE A 200 4.96 -6.21 -8.30
C PHE A 200 4.97 -7.68 -8.75
N MET A 201 4.11 -8.04 -9.73
CA MET A 201 4.06 -9.38 -10.33
C MET A 201 5.44 -9.82 -10.83
N ALA A 202 6.21 -8.91 -11.45
CA ALA A 202 7.52 -9.23 -11.97
C ALA A 202 8.50 -9.74 -10.90
N THR A 203 8.45 -9.15 -9.71
CA THR A 203 9.27 -9.57 -8.57
C THR A 203 8.86 -10.96 -8.08
N TYR A 204 7.56 -11.21 -7.94
CA TYR A 204 7.05 -12.52 -7.52
C TYR A 204 7.27 -13.62 -8.56
N ALA A 205 7.14 -13.32 -9.85
CA ALA A 205 7.43 -14.25 -10.93
C ALA A 205 8.89 -14.68 -10.94
N ARG A 206 9.81 -13.73 -10.77
CA ARG A 206 11.25 -14.00 -10.69
C ARG A 206 11.59 -14.87 -9.48
N MET A 207 11.05 -14.52 -8.30
CA MET A 207 11.29 -15.27 -7.07
C MET A 207 10.74 -16.70 -7.17
N THR A 208 9.47 -16.84 -7.58
CA THR A 208 8.84 -18.14 -7.78
C THR A 208 9.62 -19.01 -8.76
N ARG A 209 10.06 -18.42 -9.88
CA ARG A 209 10.86 -19.13 -10.88
C ARG A 209 12.18 -19.64 -10.29
N ALA A 210 12.93 -18.76 -9.62
CA ALA A 210 14.21 -19.11 -9.01
C ALA A 210 14.05 -20.22 -7.98
N SER A 211 13.12 -20.06 -7.03
CA SER A 211 12.85 -21.05 -5.99
C SER A 211 12.38 -22.39 -6.57
N MET A 212 11.56 -22.40 -7.62
CA MET A 212 11.17 -23.66 -8.27
C MET A 212 12.35 -24.36 -8.93
N LEU A 213 13.26 -23.64 -9.59
CA LEU A 213 14.44 -24.24 -10.21
C LEU A 213 15.41 -24.82 -9.19
N GLU A 214 15.57 -24.16 -8.05
CA GLU A 214 16.33 -24.67 -6.91
C GLU A 214 15.69 -25.94 -6.33
N VAL A 215 14.40 -25.88 -5.98
CA VAL A 215 13.67 -27.01 -5.39
C VAL A 215 13.67 -28.25 -6.30
N LYS A 216 13.61 -28.08 -7.62
CA LYS A 216 13.69 -29.19 -8.59
C LYS A 216 14.96 -30.03 -8.47
N ARG A 217 16.05 -29.48 -7.91
CA ARG A 217 17.34 -30.16 -7.77
C ARG A 217 17.44 -31.04 -6.53
N HIS A 218 16.48 -30.97 -5.61
CA HIS A 218 16.50 -31.74 -4.36
C HIS A 218 16.20 -33.23 -4.58
N ASP A 219 16.75 -34.07 -3.69
CA ASP A 219 16.65 -35.53 -3.83
C ASP A 219 15.23 -36.07 -3.68
N PHE A 220 14.37 -35.43 -2.87
CA PHE A 220 12.96 -35.87 -2.77
C PHE A 220 12.20 -35.76 -4.10
N VAL A 221 12.62 -34.85 -5.00
CA VAL A 221 12.05 -34.73 -6.36
C VAL A 221 12.51 -35.89 -7.23
N LYS A 222 13.78 -36.30 -7.13
CA LYS A 222 14.30 -37.51 -7.80
C LYS A 222 13.57 -38.76 -7.31
N THR A 223 13.35 -38.88 -6.00
CA THR A 223 12.58 -39.98 -5.41
C THR A 223 11.13 -40.00 -5.91
N ALA A 224 10.48 -38.83 -5.98
CA ALA A 224 9.11 -38.71 -6.52
C ALA A 224 9.03 -39.18 -7.98
N ARG A 225 10.03 -38.85 -8.80
CA ARG A 225 10.14 -39.32 -10.19
C ARG A 225 10.41 -40.82 -10.27
N ALA A 226 11.29 -41.36 -9.44
CA ALA A 226 11.57 -42.80 -9.37
C ALA A 226 10.33 -43.62 -8.96
N LYS A 227 9.42 -43.04 -8.17
CA LYS A 227 8.11 -43.62 -7.84
C LYS A 227 7.08 -43.55 -8.97
N GLY A 228 7.43 -43.02 -10.15
CA GLY A 228 6.55 -42.94 -11.31
C GLY A 228 5.48 -41.83 -11.24
N LEU A 229 5.63 -40.85 -10.35
CA LEU A 229 4.69 -39.72 -10.29
C LEU A 229 4.75 -38.88 -11.57
N ARG A 230 3.58 -38.51 -12.09
CA ARG A 230 3.46 -37.60 -13.25
C ARG A 230 4.15 -36.26 -12.96
N ASP A 231 4.87 -35.70 -13.94
CA ASP A 231 5.59 -34.43 -13.77
C ASP A 231 4.68 -33.29 -13.28
N ALA A 232 3.42 -33.21 -13.73
CA ALA A 232 2.48 -32.20 -13.24
C ALA A 232 2.20 -32.28 -11.73
N VAL A 233 2.15 -33.51 -11.19
CA VAL A 233 1.97 -33.75 -9.75
C VAL A 233 3.24 -33.36 -8.98
N ILE A 234 4.40 -33.71 -9.53
CA ILE A 234 5.71 -33.31 -8.97
C ILE A 234 5.81 -31.79 -8.91
N GLN A 235 5.52 -31.08 -10.02
CA GLN A 235 5.58 -29.63 -10.10
C GLN A 235 4.64 -28.97 -9.08
N ARG A 236 3.35 -29.37 -9.03
CA ARG A 236 2.36 -28.71 -8.17
C ARG A 236 2.53 -29.04 -6.69
N ARG A 237 2.68 -30.33 -6.36
CA ARG A 237 2.60 -30.83 -4.96
C ARG A 237 3.95 -30.87 -4.26
N HIS A 238 5.04 -31.07 -5.00
CA HIS A 238 6.38 -31.24 -4.42
C HIS A 238 7.28 -30.02 -4.67
N VAL A 239 7.27 -29.46 -5.88
CA VAL A 239 8.15 -28.31 -6.20
C VAL A 239 7.52 -27.00 -5.75
N LEU A 240 6.36 -26.63 -6.29
CA LEU A 240 5.73 -25.34 -6.04
C LEU A 240 5.44 -25.11 -4.55
N ARG A 241 4.90 -26.12 -3.86
CA ARG A 241 4.59 -26.00 -2.42
C ARG A 241 5.82 -25.60 -1.57
N ASN A 242 6.99 -26.12 -1.87
CA ASN A 242 8.22 -25.77 -1.16
C ASN A 242 8.82 -24.46 -1.69
N ALA A 243 8.67 -24.18 -2.99
CA ALA A 243 9.12 -22.95 -3.62
C ALA A 243 8.28 -21.70 -3.23
N LEU A 244 7.10 -21.87 -2.64
CA LEU A 244 6.27 -20.76 -2.17
C LEU A 244 6.76 -20.16 -0.85
N LEU A 245 7.60 -20.85 -0.07
CA LEU A 245 8.07 -20.33 1.22
C LEU A 245 8.79 -18.98 1.05
N PRO A 246 9.79 -18.84 0.15
CA PRO A 246 10.46 -17.54 -0.07
C PRO A 246 9.53 -16.49 -0.69
N VAL A 247 8.54 -16.91 -1.49
CA VAL A 247 7.55 -16.02 -2.11
C VAL A 247 6.66 -15.38 -1.04
N VAL A 248 6.23 -16.18 -0.05
CA VAL A 248 5.42 -15.69 1.09
C VAL A 248 6.21 -14.70 1.93
N THR A 249 7.50 -14.98 2.22
CA THR A 249 8.37 -14.04 2.93
C THR A 249 8.47 -12.71 2.20
N LEU A 250 8.70 -12.77 0.88
CA LEU A 250 8.87 -11.57 0.06
C LEU A 250 7.57 -10.77 -0.05
N ALA A 251 6.44 -11.47 -0.21
CA ALA A 251 5.12 -10.85 -0.24
C ALA A 251 4.81 -10.11 1.05
N GLY A 252 5.21 -10.71 2.16
CA GLY A 252 5.14 -10.10 3.46
C GLY A 252 5.89 -8.76 3.55
N LEU A 253 7.15 -8.77 3.13
CA LEU A 253 8.01 -7.58 3.15
C LEU A 253 7.48 -6.47 2.22
N GLN A 254 6.89 -6.85 1.09
CA GLN A 254 6.39 -5.90 0.10
C GLN A 254 4.99 -5.35 0.41
N ALA A 255 4.20 -6.00 1.27
CA ALA A 255 2.87 -5.52 1.65
C ALA A 255 2.88 -4.05 2.15
N GLY A 256 3.88 -3.67 2.95
CA GLY A 256 4.05 -2.29 3.40
C GLY A 256 4.43 -1.31 2.27
N THR A 257 5.20 -1.77 1.28
CA THR A 257 5.63 -0.94 0.14
C THR A 257 4.50 -0.62 -0.84
N LEU A 258 3.48 -1.47 -0.93
CA LEU A 258 2.29 -1.22 -1.75
C LEU A 258 1.57 0.05 -1.33
N VAL A 259 1.51 0.36 -0.03
CA VAL A 259 0.88 1.60 0.46
C VAL A 259 1.56 2.84 -0.13
N GLY A 260 2.88 2.83 -0.26
CA GLY A 260 3.63 3.93 -0.89
C GLY A 260 3.37 4.04 -2.39
N GLY A 261 3.30 2.90 -3.09
CA GLY A 261 2.99 2.85 -4.52
C GLY A 261 1.56 3.34 -4.85
N ALA A 262 0.63 3.17 -3.92
CA ALA A 262 -0.76 3.57 -4.08
C ALA A 262 -0.91 5.06 -4.37
N VAL A 263 -0.07 5.92 -3.79
CA VAL A 263 -0.11 7.39 -3.98
C VAL A 263 -0.08 7.77 -5.46
N LEU A 264 0.85 7.21 -6.22
CA LEU A 264 1.02 7.52 -7.64
C LEU A 264 -0.15 6.96 -8.46
N THR A 265 -0.52 5.71 -8.22
CA THR A 265 -1.66 5.07 -8.92
C THR A 265 -2.95 5.82 -8.64
N GLU A 266 -3.23 6.18 -7.40
CA GLU A 266 -4.43 6.92 -7.02
C GLU A 266 -4.50 8.30 -7.65
N THR A 267 -3.35 8.99 -7.74
CA THR A 267 -3.27 10.31 -8.37
C THR A 267 -3.54 10.21 -9.87
N VAL A 268 -2.90 9.26 -10.57
CA VAL A 268 -3.05 9.12 -12.03
C VAL A 268 -4.47 8.70 -12.42
N PHE A 269 -5.06 7.75 -11.72
CA PHE A 269 -6.42 7.27 -12.01
C PHE A 269 -7.52 8.09 -11.32
N ALA A 270 -7.16 9.19 -10.65
CA ALA A 270 -8.08 9.99 -9.86
C ALA A 270 -8.88 9.16 -8.83
N TRP A 271 -8.29 8.08 -8.31
CA TRP A 271 -8.89 7.21 -7.31
C TRP A 271 -8.97 7.94 -5.96
N PRO A 272 -10.12 7.96 -5.28
CA PRO A 272 -10.34 8.75 -4.08
C PRO A 272 -9.75 8.08 -2.82
N GLY A 273 -8.46 7.79 -2.84
CA GLY A 273 -7.74 7.19 -1.72
C GLY A 273 -6.93 8.18 -0.88
N ILE A 274 -6.31 7.66 0.17
CA ILE A 274 -5.46 8.40 1.11
C ILE A 274 -4.21 8.95 0.42
N GLY A 275 -3.64 8.23 -0.52
CA GLY A 275 -2.46 8.69 -1.24
C GLY A 275 -2.75 9.90 -2.09
N ARG A 276 -3.89 9.92 -2.78
CA ARG A 276 -4.38 11.12 -3.47
C ARG A 276 -4.69 12.25 -2.49
N LEU A 277 -5.34 11.97 -1.35
CA LEU A 277 -5.61 12.95 -0.29
C LEU A 277 -4.31 13.61 0.22
N MET A 278 -3.26 12.82 0.40
CA MET A 278 -1.92 13.28 0.80
C MET A 278 -1.33 14.24 -0.24
N TYR A 279 -1.44 13.90 -1.52
CA TYR A 279 -0.95 14.71 -2.62
C TYR A 279 -1.68 16.05 -2.70
N GLU A 280 -3.01 16.05 -2.57
CA GLU A 280 -3.83 17.26 -2.55
C GLU A 280 -3.51 18.14 -1.32
N ALA A 281 -3.37 17.54 -0.13
CA ALA A 281 -2.99 18.26 1.09
C ALA A 281 -1.62 18.94 0.95
N LEU A 282 -0.65 18.26 0.33
CA LEU A 282 0.69 18.83 0.07
C LEU A 282 0.61 20.05 -0.85
N LEU A 283 -0.15 19.98 -1.95
CA LEU A 283 -0.31 21.09 -2.89
C LEU A 283 -1.03 22.28 -2.27
N GLN A 284 -2.05 22.02 -1.44
CA GLN A 284 -2.82 23.05 -0.75
C GLN A 284 -2.14 23.59 0.50
N ARG A 285 -0.98 23.01 0.86
CA ARG A 285 -0.24 23.26 2.11
C ARG A 285 -1.10 23.06 3.36
N ASP A 286 -2.02 22.09 3.34
CA ASP A 286 -2.81 21.71 4.52
C ASP A 286 -1.98 20.80 5.43
N TYR A 287 -1.31 21.43 6.39
CA TYR A 287 -0.35 20.72 7.24
C TYR A 287 -1.03 19.75 8.22
N ASN A 288 -2.19 20.13 8.77
CA ASN A 288 -2.92 19.28 9.71
C ASN A 288 -3.38 17.98 9.05
N LEU A 289 -3.91 18.08 7.83
CA LEU A 289 -4.31 16.91 7.05
C LEU A 289 -3.12 16.03 6.70
N LEU A 290 -2.02 16.64 6.25
CA LEU A 290 -0.81 15.91 5.86
C LEU A 290 -0.20 15.12 7.03
N LEU A 291 -0.15 15.69 8.24
CA LEU A 291 0.28 14.99 9.45
C LEU A 291 -0.62 13.81 9.79
N GLY A 292 -1.94 14.04 9.79
CA GLY A 292 -2.91 12.99 10.10
C GLY A 292 -2.78 11.83 9.13
N VAL A 293 -2.64 12.13 7.83
CA VAL A 293 -2.41 11.12 6.79
C VAL A 293 -1.10 10.37 7.02
N PHE A 294 0.01 11.04 7.36
CA PHE A 294 1.27 10.36 7.66
C PHE A 294 1.18 9.41 8.85
N VAL A 295 0.51 9.83 9.93
CA VAL A 295 0.29 8.98 11.11
C VAL A 295 -0.54 7.74 10.73
N VAL A 296 -1.64 7.93 10.00
CA VAL A 296 -2.51 6.81 9.60
C VAL A 296 -1.83 5.89 8.59
N CYS A 297 -1.13 6.41 7.58
CA CYS A 297 -0.34 5.61 6.65
C CYS A 297 0.73 4.79 7.37
N SER A 298 1.42 5.39 8.35
CA SER A 298 2.43 4.69 9.16
C SER A 298 1.81 3.58 10.01
N ALA A 299 0.68 3.86 10.66
CA ALA A 299 -0.07 2.86 11.41
C ALA A 299 -0.55 1.72 10.50
N MET A 300 -1.01 2.03 9.28
CA MET A 300 -1.46 1.05 8.29
C MET A 300 -0.31 0.16 7.80
N VAL A 301 0.86 0.74 7.50
CA VAL A 301 2.06 -0.03 7.12
C VAL A 301 2.51 -0.94 8.27
N LEU A 302 2.50 -0.45 9.51
CA LEU A 302 2.81 -1.26 10.69
C LEU A 302 1.79 -2.39 10.89
N ALA A 303 0.50 -2.13 10.64
CA ALA A 303 -0.55 -3.14 10.70
C ALA A 303 -0.35 -4.22 9.62
N PHE A 304 -0.05 -3.84 8.38
CA PHE A 304 0.28 -4.80 7.32
C PHE A 304 1.50 -5.64 7.65
N ASN A 305 2.56 -5.02 8.19
CA ASN A 305 3.76 -5.74 8.62
C ASN A 305 3.45 -6.74 9.74
N LEU A 306 2.60 -6.37 10.71
CA LEU A 306 2.17 -7.27 11.78
C LEU A 306 1.34 -8.45 11.23
N ILE A 307 0.40 -8.18 10.30
CA ILE A 307 -0.40 -9.22 9.64
C ILE A 307 0.53 -10.18 8.88
N THR A 308 1.48 -9.64 8.12
CA THR A 308 2.52 -10.38 7.44
C THR A 308 3.30 -11.29 8.39
N ASP A 309 3.78 -10.75 9.50
CA ASP A 309 4.58 -11.49 10.48
C ASP A 309 3.78 -12.69 11.04
N LEU A 310 2.47 -12.50 11.25
CA LEU A 310 1.56 -13.56 11.70
C LEU A 310 1.35 -14.62 10.63
N ILE A 311 1.12 -14.23 9.37
CA ILE A 311 0.98 -15.16 8.24
C ILE A 311 2.27 -15.97 8.06
N TYR A 312 3.42 -15.30 8.12
CA TYR A 312 4.72 -15.93 7.94
C TYR A 312 4.95 -17.03 8.98
N ARG A 313 4.62 -16.78 10.25
CA ARG A 313 4.69 -17.78 11.32
C ARG A 313 3.73 -18.95 11.13
N ALA A 314 2.53 -18.69 10.59
CA ALA A 314 1.56 -19.75 10.31
C ALA A 314 2.03 -20.66 9.16
N VAL A 315 2.72 -20.08 8.17
CA VAL A 315 3.24 -20.80 7.00
C VAL A 315 4.53 -21.55 7.28
N ASP A 316 5.45 -20.97 8.07
CA ASP A 316 6.69 -21.62 8.49
C ASP A 316 6.83 -21.69 10.03
N PRO A 317 6.33 -22.78 10.65
CA PRO A 317 6.42 -22.97 12.10
C PRO A 317 7.84 -23.30 12.58
N ARG A 318 8.82 -23.50 11.69
CA ARG A 318 10.22 -23.80 12.07
C ARG A 318 10.99 -22.56 12.49
N ILE A 319 10.39 -21.39 12.28
CA ILE A 319 10.96 -20.10 12.61
C ILE A 319 10.65 -19.80 14.08
N GLU A 320 11.33 -20.53 14.96
CA GLU A 320 11.62 -20.06 16.30
C GLU A 320 12.76 -19.05 16.18
N PHE A 321 12.42 -17.78 15.91
CA PHE A 321 13.44 -16.74 16.06
C PHE A 321 13.83 -16.66 17.53
N ALA A 322 15.11 -16.90 17.76
CA ALA A 322 15.80 -16.70 19.03
C ALA A 322 15.33 -15.43 19.72
N SER A 323 14.93 -15.62 20.98
CA SER A 323 14.71 -14.57 21.98
C SER A 323 15.88 -13.60 22.06
#